data_AF-A0A847XBX0-F1
#
_entry.id   AF-A0A847XBX0-F1
#
_cell.length_a   1.000
_cell.length_b   1.000
_cell.length_c   1.000
_cell.angle_alpha   90.00
_cell.angle_beta   90.00
_cell.angle_gamma   90.00
#
_symmetry.space_group_name_H-M   'P 1'
#
loop_
_entity.id
_entity.type
_entity.pdbx_description
1 polymer ?
#
loop_
_entity_poly.entity_id
_entity_poly.type
_entity_poly.pdbx_seq_one_letter_code
_entity_poly.pdbx_strand_id
1 'polypeptide(L)' 'MELIKEAGVVGAGGVGFPTHIKLGTKLKDGYVVINTAECEPLLNHNMEKIIKDTNLIVRGLKYVMEITELGKVM' A
#
# COMPACT_ATOMS: atom_id res chain seq x y z
N MET A 1 -5.78 -3.62 -12.67
CA MET A 1 -6.12 -2.21 -12.40
C MET A 1 -7.60 -1.97 -12.29
N GLU A 2 -8.40 -2.45 -13.25
CA GLU A 2 -9.85 -2.23 -13.26
C GLU A 2 -10.53 -2.62 -11.94
N LEU A 3 -10.24 -3.80 -11.40
CA LEU A 3 -10.78 -4.26 -10.11
C LEU A 3 -10.52 -3.29 -8.95
N ILE A 4 -9.34 -2.65 -8.87
CA ILE A 4 -9.01 -1.70 -7.80
C ILE A 4 -9.81 -0.41 -7.95
N LYS A 5 -10.03 0.02 -9.20
CA LYS A 5 -10.83 1.20 -9.53
C LYS A 5 -12.31 0.96 -9.26
N GLU A 6 -12.87 -0.14 -9.73
CA GLU A 6 -14.28 -0.50 -9.56
C GLU A 6 -14.64 -0.75 -8.10
N ALA A 7 -13.74 -1.37 -7.32
CA ALA A 7 -13.93 -1.54 -5.89
C ALA A 7 -13.80 -0.22 -5.10
N GLY A 8 -13.44 0.89 -5.74
CA GLY A 8 -13.33 2.20 -5.09
C GLY A 8 -12.21 2.28 -4.06
N VAL A 9 -11.11 1.53 -4.24
CA VAL A 9 -10.04 1.45 -3.24
C VAL A 9 -9.27 2.77 -3.18
N VAL A 10 -9.17 3.32 -1.97
CA VAL A 10 -8.43 4.55 -1.65
C VAL A 10 -7.32 4.28 -0.64
N GLY A 11 -6.34 5.19 -0.55
CA GLY A 11 -5.24 5.08 0.40
C GLY A 11 -5.71 5.15 1.86
N ALA A 12 -5.33 4.16 2.66
CA ALA A 12 -5.72 4.02 4.08
C ALA A 12 -4.99 4.98 5.05
N GLY A 13 -4.13 5.88 4.55
CA GLY A 13 -3.34 6.79 5.39
C GLY A 13 -4.05 8.09 5.83
N GLY A 14 -5.27 8.35 5.35
CA GLY A 14 -6.08 9.51 5.77
C GLY A 14 -6.47 10.47 4.65
N VAL A 15 -5.61 10.66 3.62
CA VAL A 15 -5.91 11.54 2.47
C VAL A 15 -6.91 10.93 1.49
N GLY A 16 -7.08 9.60 1.50
CA GLY A 16 -8.06 8.93 0.63
C GLY A 16 -7.73 9.04 -0.87
N PHE A 17 -6.46 9.19 -1.24
CA PHE A 17 -6.07 9.28 -2.65
C PHE A 17 -6.41 7.98 -3.41
N PRO A 18 -6.97 8.03 -4.64
CA PRO A 18 -7.36 6.84 -5.39
C PRO A 18 -6.19 5.90 -5.68
N THR A 19 -6.30 4.65 -5.20
CA THR A 19 -5.18 3.70 -5.24
C THR A 19 -4.81 3.30 -6.66
N HIS A 20 -5.80 3.15 -7.54
CA HIS A 20 -5.56 2.78 -8.94
C HIS A 20 -4.77 3.86 -9.70
N ILE A 21 -4.97 5.15 -9.38
CA ILE A 21 -4.18 6.25 -9.96
C ILE A 21 -2.74 6.20 -9.42
N LYS A 22 -2.58 6.01 -8.11
CA LYS A 22 -1.26 5.94 -7.47
C LYS A 22 -0.43 4.79 -8.04
N LEU A 23 -1.00 3.58 -8.09
CA LEU A 23 -0.30 2.39 -8.58
C LEU A 23 -0.15 2.36 -10.10
N GLY A 24 -1.02 3.07 -10.84
CA GLY A 24 -0.89 3.23 -12.29
C GLY A 24 0.28 4.12 -12.71
N THR A 25 0.88 4.86 -11.78
CA THR A 25 2.05 5.71 -12.07
C THR A 25 3.31 4.85 -12.10
N LYS A 26 3.91 4.70 -13.29
CA LYS A 26 5.18 3.97 -13.45
C LYS A 26 6.35 4.86 -13.08
N LEU A 27 7.26 4.33 -12.27
CA LEU A 27 8.49 5.00 -11.86
C LEU A 27 9.69 4.23 -12.40
N LYS A 28 10.65 4.95 -12.97
CA LYS A 28 11.94 4.36 -13.36
C LYS A 28 12.84 4.32 -12.12
N ASP A 29 13.42 3.16 -11.84
CA ASP A 29 14.36 2.94 -10.72
C ASP A 29 13.82 3.33 -9.32
N GLY A 30 12.50 3.26 -9.15
CA GLY A 30 11.81 3.62 -7.91
C GLY A 30 11.87 2.55 -6.81
N TYR A 31 11.30 2.90 -5.66
CA TYR A 31 11.09 2.01 -4.52
C TYR A 31 9.61 1.95 -4.17
N VAL A 32 9.15 0.77 -3.77
CA VAL A 32 7.90 0.64 -3.02
C VAL A 32 8.21 0.89 -1.56
N VAL A 33 7.60 1.90 -0.94
CA VAL A 33 7.78 2.18 0.48
C VAL A 33 6.51 1.78 1.23
N ILE A 34 6.63 0.91 2.22
CA ILE A 34 5.51 0.60 3.12
C ILE A 34 5.56 1.55 4.30
N ASN A 35 4.57 2.45 4.38
CA ASN A 35 4.42 3.28 5.56
C ASN A 35 3.79 2.47 6.70
N THR A 36 4.60 2.04 7.66
CA THR A 36 4.16 1.38 8.89
C THR A 36 4.19 2.31 10.11
N ALA A 37 4.53 3.59 9.92
CA ALA A 37 4.55 4.55 11.00
C ALA A 37 3.12 4.90 11.40
N GLU A 38 2.77 4.63 12.66
CA GLU A 38 1.51 5.06 13.26
C GLU A 38 1.82 6.09 14.34
N CYS A 39 1.84 7.35 13.93
CA CYS A 39 2.14 8.49 14.80
C CYS A 39 0.87 9.24 15.22
N GLU A 40 -0.28 8.92 14.62
CA GLU A 40 -1.53 9.60 14.90
C GLU A 40 -2.04 9.17 16.29
N PRO A 41 -2.30 10.12 17.20
CA PRO A 41 -2.80 9.78 18.53
C PRO A 41 -4.09 8.96 18.43
N LEU A 42 -4.22 7.96 19.32
CA LEU A 42 -5.39 7.07 19.44
C LEU A 42 -5.56 6.02 18.32
N LEU A 43 -4.74 6.03 17.27
CA LEU A 43 -4.76 4.98 16.25
C LEU A 43 -3.71 3.90 16.57
N ASN A 44 -4.10 2.63 16.40
CA ASN A 44 -3.23 1.46 16.60
C ASN A 44 -3.47 0.38 15.53
N HIS A 45 -4.24 0.71 14.50
CA HIS A 45 -4.76 -0.26 13.55
C HIS A 45 -3.68 -0.79 12.60
N ASN A 46 -2.70 0.02 12.24
CA ASN A 46 -1.57 -0.43 11.43
C ASN A 46 -0.70 -1.38 12.25
N MET A 47 -0.36 -1.00 13.48
CA MET A 47 0.45 -1.83 14.37
C MET A 47 -0.22 -3.19 14.65
N GLU A 48 -1.52 -3.20 14.98
CA GLU A 48 -2.26 -4.44 15.18
C GLU A 48 -2.28 -5.32 13.93
N LYS A 49 -2.48 -4.73 12.75
CA LYS A 49 -2.50 -5.49 11.49
C LYS A 49 -1.13 -6.08 11.16
N ILE A 50 -0.05 -5.35 11.44
CA ILE A 50 1.32 -5.83 11.26
C ILE A 50 1.61 -7.01 12.16
N ILE A 51 1.22 -6.95 13.43
CA ILE A 51 1.47 -8.01 14.42
C ILE A 51 0.62 -9.25 14.14
N LYS A 52 -0.68 -9.06 13.87
CA LYS A 52 -1.64 -10.17 13.72
C LYS A 52 -1.65 -10.79 12.32
N ASP A 53 -1.45 -9.98 11.28
CA ASP A 53 -1.70 -10.35 9.88
C ASP A 53 -0.52 -10.00 8.95
N THR A 54 0.72 -10.15 9.41
CA THR A 54 1.92 -9.80 8.61
C THR A 54 1.92 -10.42 7.21
N ASN A 55 1.48 -11.68 7.10
CA ASN A 55 1.42 -12.39 5.82
C ASN A 55 0.44 -11.75 4.81
N LEU A 56 -0.62 -11.11 5.28
CA LEU A 56 -1.55 -10.37 4.41
C LEU A 56 -0.86 -9.12 3.85
N ILE A 57 -0.10 -8.41 4.68
CA ILE A 57 0.64 -7.20 4.28
C ILE A 57 1.72 -7.55 3.26
N VAL A 58 2.52 -8.58 3.53
CA VAL A 58 3.57 -9.05 2.61
C VAL A 58 2.98 -9.50 1.27
N ARG A 59 1.80 -10.15 1.28
CA ARG A 59 1.11 -10.52 0.05
C ARG A 59 0.65 -9.30 -0.74
N GLY A 60 0.08 -8.30 -0.06
CA GLY A 60 -0.29 -7.02 -0.67
C GLY A 60 0.90 -6.30 -1.29
N LEU A 61 2.04 -6.26 -0.60
CA LEU A 61 3.30 -5.72 -1.12
C LEU A 61 3.71 -6.40 -2.43
N LYS A 62 3.67 -7.74 -2.49
CA LYS A 62 4.03 -8.48 -3.71
C LYS A 62 3.16 -8.07 -4.90
N TYR A 63 1.85 -7.90 -4.70
CA TYR A 63 0.97 -7.40 -5.76
C TYR A 63 1.30 -5.97 -6.17
N VAL A 64 1.64 -5.09 -5.21
CA VAL A 64 2.06 -3.72 -5.52
C VAL A 64 3.35 -3.71 -6.34
N MET A 65 4.34 -4.52 -5.98
CA MET A 65 5.58 -4.66 -6.74
C MET A 65 5.32 -5.16 -8.17
N GLU A 66 4.46 -6.17 -8.34
CA GLU A 66 4.07 -6.66 -9.66
C GLU A 66 3.37 -5.58 -10.50
N ILE A 67 2.40 -4.86 -9.92
CA ILE A 67 1.67 -3.79 -10.60
C ILE A 67 2.60 -2.64 -11.00
N THR A 68 3.55 -2.27 -10.14
CA THR A 68 4.45 -1.14 -10.35
C THR A 68 5.71 -1.50 -11.14
N GLU A 69 6.00 -2.79 -11.32
CA GLU A 69 7.23 -3.32 -11.92
C GLU A 69 8.51 -2.90 -11.18
N LEU A 70 8.39 -2.62 -9.88
CA LEU A 70 9.52 -2.22 -9.04
C LEU A 70 10.07 -3.42 -8.27
N GLY A 71 11.40 -3.61 -8.35
CA GLY A 71 12.11 -4.70 -7.66
C GLY A 71 12.64 -4.35 -6.28
N LYS A 72 12.52 -3.09 -5.84
CA LYS A 72 13.07 -2.60 -4.56
C LYS A 72 11.95 -2.19 -3.61
N VAL A 73 12.10 -2.59 -2.34
CA VAL A 73 11.17 -2.25 -1.26
C VAL A 73 11.93 -1.62 -0.10
N MET A 74 11.29 -0.68 0.59
CA MET A 74 11.73 -0.07 1.85
C MET A 74 10.62 -0.11 2.89
#